data_AF-A0A914DQX3-F1
#
_entry.id   AF-A0A914DQX3-F1
#
_cell.length_a   1.000
_cell.length_b   1.000
_cell.length_c   1.000
_cell.angle_alpha   90.00
_cell.angle_beta   90.00
_cell.angle_gamma   90.00
#
_symmetry.space_group_name_H-M   'P 1'
#
loop_
_entity.id
_entity.type
_entity.pdbx_description
1 polymer ?
#
loop_
_entity_poly.entity_id
_entity_poly.type
_entity_poly.pdbx_seq_one_letter_code
_entity_poly.pdbx_strand_id
1 'polypeptide(L)'
;MAMSSEGQLYLVGGVDYKCYLSDIWVIDTKDEKLEWKLVEQKCNLKGRYTHDAILIDEKILLFGGGDGDWSASFDKIDAFDLNSQKLIQIQTLPDENHGYPHPRKFHSSVKNGNHVYIIGGWSKNNITLINSEENATIYGDVWKLSLIINEDKKFYIWTRTLSNLKMPLFFHTSAITPEGCVYTFGGCIDAESMYPSNKLQRFWVQPPELKQIAAFKLLIKNTHLIEEFQKREVKRLREKMEEQHNTTNQLKNSMKENKSEENFQEGDIEEGLHEEIEQNLRELLQTKPSRMFCGY
;
A
#
# COMPACT_ATOMS: atom_id res chain seq x y z
N MET A 1 2.92 -7.26 -3.10
CA MET A 1 4.33 -6.85 -3.27
C MET A 1 4.84 -6.32 -1.94
N ALA A 2 6.14 -6.46 -1.64
CA ALA A 2 6.77 -5.93 -0.44
C ALA A 2 8.12 -5.29 -0.79
N MET A 3 8.53 -4.25 -0.08
CA MET A 3 9.80 -3.54 -0.32
C MET A 3 10.72 -3.68 0.89
N SER A 4 11.98 -4.07 0.65
CA SER A 4 13.02 -4.12 1.69
C SER A 4 13.54 -2.74 2.05
N SER A 5 14.16 -2.63 3.24
CA SER A 5 14.89 -1.42 3.64
C SER A 5 16.07 -1.12 2.71
N GLU A 6 16.55 -2.11 1.97
CA GLU A 6 17.66 -1.98 1.03
C GLU A 6 17.21 -1.51 -0.36
N GLY A 7 15.90 -1.34 -0.60
CA GLY A 7 15.38 -0.92 -1.91
C GLY A 7 15.13 -2.08 -2.88
N GLN A 8 14.94 -3.29 -2.35
CA GLN A 8 14.55 -4.43 -3.17
C GLN A 8 13.03 -4.59 -3.15
N LEU A 9 12.41 -4.60 -4.31
CA LEU A 9 10.97 -4.82 -4.47
C LEU A 9 10.71 -6.29 -4.80
N TYR A 10 9.94 -6.94 -3.94
CA TYR A 10 9.55 -8.33 -4.08
C TYR A 10 8.10 -8.46 -4.56
N LEU A 11 7.91 -9.28 -5.58
CA LEU A 11 6.62 -9.74 -6.07
C LEU A 11 6.46 -11.21 -5.67
N VAL A 12 5.35 -11.55 -5.01
CA VAL A 12 5.10 -12.90 -4.48
C VAL A 12 3.72 -13.35 -4.92
N GLY A 13 3.67 -14.43 -5.69
CA GLY A 13 2.44 -15.05 -6.18
C GLY A 13 1.60 -14.14 -7.09
N GLY A 14 0.29 -14.35 -7.10
CA GLY A 14 -0.66 -13.66 -7.98
C GLY A 14 -1.47 -14.65 -8.81
N VAL A 15 -1.95 -14.18 -9.96
CA VAL A 15 -2.69 -15.00 -10.91
C VAL A 15 -2.21 -14.70 -12.31
N ASP A 16 -1.95 -15.75 -13.08
CA ASP A 16 -1.67 -15.67 -14.51
C ASP A 16 -2.72 -16.47 -15.27
N TYR A 17 -3.62 -15.77 -15.97
CA TYR A 17 -4.79 -16.27 -16.74
C TYR A 17 -5.61 -17.40 -16.09
N LYS A 18 -5.02 -18.60 -15.95
CA LYS A 18 -5.62 -19.83 -15.44
C LYS A 18 -4.94 -20.40 -14.18
N CYS A 19 -3.79 -19.87 -13.79
CA CYS A 19 -2.95 -20.43 -12.73
C CYS A 19 -2.78 -19.43 -11.59
N TYR A 20 -2.96 -19.93 -10.36
CA TYR A 20 -2.57 -19.18 -9.17
C TYR A 20 -1.09 -19.38 -8.94
N LEU A 21 -0.36 -18.28 -8.89
CA LEU A 21 1.09 -18.26 -8.80
C LEU A 21 1.54 -18.24 -7.35
N SER A 22 2.72 -18.80 -7.10
CA SER A 22 3.38 -18.73 -5.80
C SER A 22 4.83 -18.25 -5.90
N ASP A 23 5.36 -18.09 -7.11
CA ASP A 23 6.73 -17.69 -7.38
C ASP A 23 7.10 -16.32 -6.80
N ILE A 24 8.39 -16.14 -6.57
CA ILE A 24 8.95 -14.93 -5.96
C ILE A 24 9.94 -14.31 -6.92
N TRP A 25 9.67 -13.07 -7.28
CA TRP A 25 10.53 -12.23 -8.09
C TRP A 25 11.03 -11.06 -7.28
N VAL A 26 12.25 -10.64 -7.55
CA VAL A 26 12.85 -9.45 -6.94
C VAL A 26 13.41 -8.54 -8.03
N ILE A 27 13.26 -7.24 -7.83
CA ILE A 27 13.97 -6.21 -8.58
C ILE A 27 14.67 -5.29 -7.58
N ASP A 28 15.94 -4.99 -7.83
CA ASP A 28 16.69 -4.04 -7.03
C ASP A 28 16.51 -2.65 -7.64
N THR A 29 15.87 -1.73 -6.91
CA THR A 29 15.60 -0.38 -7.43
C THR A 29 16.85 0.50 -7.51
N LYS A 30 17.98 0.02 -6.98
CA LYS A 30 19.29 0.69 -7.09
C LYS A 30 20.13 0.17 -8.24
N ASP A 31 19.75 -0.97 -8.84
CA ASP A 31 20.41 -1.52 -10.02
C ASP A 31 19.95 -0.71 -11.24
N GLU A 32 20.90 -0.11 -11.96
CA GLU A 32 20.62 0.71 -13.15
C GLU A 32 19.86 -0.07 -14.22
N LYS A 33 20.05 -1.39 -14.29
CA LYS A 33 19.39 -2.24 -15.29
C LYS A 33 17.93 -2.53 -14.98
N LEU A 34 17.50 -2.41 -13.72
CA LEU A 34 16.13 -2.69 -13.28
C LEU A 34 15.59 -4.04 -13.79
N GLU A 35 16.38 -5.11 -13.64
CA GLU A 35 16.03 -6.45 -14.10
C GLU A 35 15.34 -7.27 -13.01
N TRP A 36 14.20 -7.90 -13.36
CA TRP A 36 13.53 -8.87 -12.50
C TRP A 36 14.30 -10.19 -12.43
N LYS A 37 14.59 -10.64 -11.22
CA LYS A 37 15.28 -11.88 -10.93
C LYS A 37 14.33 -12.84 -10.22
N LEU A 38 14.20 -14.05 -10.75
CA LEU A 38 13.44 -15.12 -10.13
C LEU A 38 14.22 -15.68 -8.94
N VAL A 39 13.67 -15.54 -7.75
CA VAL A 39 14.29 -15.99 -6.49
C VAL A 39 13.81 -17.38 -6.12
N GLU A 40 12.54 -17.67 -6.37
CA GLU A 40 11.95 -18.98 -6.08
C GLU A 40 10.88 -19.31 -7.14
N GLN A 41 11.04 -20.43 -7.85
CA GLN A 41 10.19 -20.82 -8.99
C GLN A 41 9.11 -21.83 -8.62
N LYS A 42 9.41 -22.76 -7.71
CA LYS A 42 8.48 -23.81 -7.26
C LYS A 42 8.38 -23.73 -5.75
N CYS A 43 7.67 -22.73 -5.31
CA CYS A 43 7.34 -22.59 -3.92
C CYS A 43 6.48 -23.78 -3.47
N ASN A 44 6.81 -24.36 -2.32
CA ASN A 44 5.87 -25.24 -1.60
C ASN A 44 4.63 -24.48 -1.09
N LEU A 45 4.54 -23.18 -1.38
CA LEU A 45 3.34 -22.39 -1.15
C LEU A 45 2.25 -22.74 -2.16
N LYS A 46 1.04 -22.90 -1.64
CA LYS A 46 -0.15 -22.91 -2.48
C LYS A 46 -0.29 -21.54 -3.16
N GLY A 47 -0.31 -21.56 -4.49
CA GLY A 47 -0.49 -20.37 -5.31
C GLY A 47 -1.78 -19.63 -4.95
N ARG A 48 -1.71 -18.30 -4.91
CA ARG A 48 -2.84 -17.48 -4.47
C ARG A 48 -2.79 -16.07 -5.06
N TYR A 49 -3.96 -15.44 -5.13
CA TYR A 49 -4.13 -14.03 -5.51
C TYR A 49 -4.87 -13.26 -4.41
N THR A 50 -4.76 -11.93 -4.45
CA THR A 50 -5.46 -10.98 -3.56
C THR A 50 -5.13 -11.14 -2.07
N HIS A 51 -3.97 -11.73 -1.82
CA HIS A 51 -3.24 -11.61 -0.57
C HIS A 51 -2.47 -10.29 -0.56
N ASP A 52 -2.15 -9.84 0.64
CA ASP A 52 -1.17 -8.80 0.83
C ASP A 52 0.17 -9.39 1.29
N ALA A 53 1.26 -8.75 0.87
CA ALA A 53 2.61 -9.13 1.25
C ALA A 53 3.23 -7.98 2.05
N ILE A 54 3.58 -8.21 3.31
CA ILE A 54 4.11 -7.17 4.20
C ILE A 54 5.44 -7.63 4.77
N LEU A 55 6.46 -6.77 4.63
CA LEU A 55 7.77 -6.99 5.24
C LEU A 55 7.74 -6.64 6.73
N ILE A 56 8.12 -7.60 7.57
CA ILE A 56 8.37 -7.40 8.99
C ILE A 56 9.50 -8.32 9.45
N ASP A 57 10.50 -7.76 10.14
CA ASP A 57 11.63 -8.54 10.69
C ASP A 57 12.35 -9.41 9.63
N GLU A 58 12.74 -8.78 8.51
CA GLU A 58 13.39 -9.44 7.36
C GLU A 58 12.61 -10.65 6.81
N LYS A 59 11.29 -10.65 6.99
CA LYS A 59 10.38 -11.68 6.47
C LYS A 59 9.22 -11.02 5.75
N ILE A 60 8.98 -11.44 4.53
CA ILE A 60 7.78 -11.05 3.78
C ILE A 60 6.67 -12.00 4.16
N LEU A 61 5.72 -11.54 4.97
CA LEU A 61 4.56 -12.32 5.40
C LEU A 61 3.41 -12.16 4.40
N LEU A 62 2.75 -13.27 4.06
CA LEU A 62 1.61 -13.31 3.15
C LEU A 62 0.30 -13.44 3.91
N PHE A 63 -0.52 -12.40 3.84
CA PHE A 63 -1.79 -12.31 4.55
C PHE A 63 -2.96 -12.65 3.63
N GLY A 64 -3.79 -13.60 4.05
CA GLY A 64 -5.01 -14.02 3.35
C GLY A 64 -4.78 -14.37 1.88
N GLY A 65 -5.75 -13.96 1.04
CA GLY A 65 -5.81 -14.36 -0.37
C GLY A 65 -6.20 -15.82 -0.51
N GLY A 66 -6.26 -16.31 -1.75
CA GLY A 66 -6.66 -17.68 -2.01
C GLY A 66 -6.72 -18.02 -3.50
N ASP A 67 -7.44 -19.07 -3.83
CA ASP A 67 -7.82 -19.46 -5.20
C ASP A 67 -9.35 -19.33 -5.37
N GLY A 68 -10.00 -20.00 -6.32
CA GLY A 68 -11.47 -19.95 -6.45
C GLY A 68 -12.22 -20.53 -5.24
N ASP A 69 -11.69 -21.60 -4.64
CA ASP A 69 -12.40 -22.47 -3.69
C ASP A 69 -11.82 -22.41 -2.27
N TRP A 70 -10.61 -21.90 -2.13
CA TRP A 70 -9.84 -21.85 -0.91
C TRP A 70 -9.41 -20.42 -0.57
N SER A 71 -9.34 -20.14 0.72
CA SER A 71 -8.78 -18.91 1.29
C SER A 71 -7.76 -19.29 2.36
N ALA A 72 -6.62 -18.60 2.38
CA ALA A 72 -5.58 -18.84 3.36
C ALA A 72 -6.06 -18.47 4.77
N SER A 73 -5.73 -19.33 5.74
CA SER A 73 -6.00 -19.10 7.15
C SER A 73 -4.98 -18.16 7.78
N PHE A 74 -5.31 -17.64 8.96
CA PHE A 74 -4.45 -16.69 9.70
C PHE A 74 -3.78 -17.32 10.93
N ASP A 75 -4.08 -18.59 11.25
CA ASP A 75 -3.40 -19.37 12.29
C ASP A 75 -1.97 -19.75 11.88
N LYS A 76 -1.73 -19.89 10.57
CA LYS A 76 -0.41 -20.09 10.00
C LYS A 76 -0.19 -19.12 8.84
N ILE A 77 0.85 -18.32 8.94
CA ILE A 77 1.21 -17.34 7.92
C ILE A 77 2.41 -17.85 7.16
N ASP A 78 2.26 -17.97 5.85
CA ASP A 78 3.37 -18.25 4.96
C ASP A 78 4.27 -17.01 4.85
N ALA A 79 5.57 -17.20 4.91
CA ALA A 79 6.54 -16.11 4.84
C ALA A 79 7.78 -16.49 4.02
N PHE A 80 8.36 -15.50 3.37
CA PHE A 80 9.68 -15.60 2.74
C PHE A 80 10.70 -14.89 3.62
N ASP A 81 11.65 -15.66 4.19
CA ASP A 81 12.71 -15.15 5.04
C ASP A 81 13.87 -14.66 4.16
N LEU A 82 14.17 -13.37 4.23
CA LEU A 82 15.16 -12.71 3.37
C LEU A 82 16.60 -13.13 3.71
N ASN A 83 16.88 -13.50 4.96
CA ASN A 83 18.22 -13.89 5.39
C ASN A 83 18.58 -15.28 4.87
N SER A 84 17.66 -16.22 5.03
CA SER A 84 17.87 -17.60 4.60
C SER A 84 17.47 -17.85 3.14
N GLN A 85 16.79 -16.88 2.51
CA GLN A 85 16.14 -16.98 1.21
C GLN A 85 15.25 -18.22 1.10
N LYS A 86 14.51 -18.50 2.17
CA LYS A 86 13.66 -19.69 2.26
C LYS A 86 12.25 -19.33 2.64
N LEU A 87 11.34 -20.15 2.14
CA LEU A 87 9.97 -20.18 2.57
C LEU A 87 9.85 -20.87 3.92
N ILE A 88 9.16 -20.21 4.83
CA ILE A 88 8.85 -20.70 6.16
C ILE A 88 7.36 -20.51 6.44
N GLN A 89 6.85 -21.26 7.41
CA GLN A 89 5.50 -21.08 7.91
C GLN A 89 5.56 -20.64 9.37
N ILE A 90 4.90 -19.54 9.67
CA ILE A 90 4.88 -18.91 10.99
C ILE A 90 3.56 -19.27 11.66
N GLN A 91 3.64 -20.01 12.78
CA GLN A 91 2.50 -20.23 13.64
C GLN A 91 2.17 -18.93 14.38
N THR A 92 0.92 -18.48 14.29
CA THR A 92 0.42 -17.33 15.05
C THR A 92 -0.34 -17.78 16.30
N LEU A 93 -0.54 -16.84 17.21
CA LEU A 93 -1.38 -16.99 18.39
C LEU A 93 -2.71 -16.26 18.18
N PRO A 94 -3.84 -16.83 18.63
CA PRO A 94 -5.15 -16.24 18.44
C PRO A 94 -5.39 -15.06 19.38
N ASP A 95 -6.40 -14.25 19.05
CA ASP A 95 -7.06 -13.39 20.02
C ASP A 95 -7.77 -14.25 21.07
N GLU A 96 -7.68 -13.86 22.33
CA GLU A 96 -8.22 -14.61 23.48
C GLU A 96 -9.73 -14.86 23.37
N ASN A 97 -10.49 -13.89 22.86
CA ASN A 97 -11.94 -13.93 22.86
C ASN A 97 -12.52 -14.25 21.48
N HIS A 98 -11.81 -13.89 20.41
CA HIS A 98 -12.33 -13.96 19.04
C HIS A 98 -11.60 -14.96 18.14
N GLY A 99 -10.53 -15.60 18.63
CA GLY A 99 -9.76 -16.52 17.82
C GLY A 99 -8.95 -15.82 16.73
N TYR A 100 -9.06 -16.29 15.49
CA TYR A 100 -8.34 -15.76 14.34
C TYR A 100 -9.26 -14.91 13.44
N PRO A 101 -8.71 -13.99 12.64
CA PRO A 101 -9.45 -13.45 11.51
C PRO A 101 -9.94 -14.60 10.62
N HIS A 102 -11.20 -14.54 10.18
CA HIS A 102 -11.71 -15.50 9.21
C HIS A 102 -10.90 -15.44 7.90
N PRO A 103 -10.63 -16.58 7.24
CA PRO A 103 -9.99 -16.64 5.93
C PRO A 103 -10.71 -15.73 4.91
N ARG A 104 -9.96 -14.88 4.21
CA ARG A 104 -10.52 -13.83 3.35
C ARG A 104 -9.60 -13.41 2.21
N LYS A 105 -10.21 -12.87 1.17
CA LYS A 105 -9.60 -12.28 -0.03
C LYS A 105 -9.91 -10.79 -0.09
N PHE A 106 -9.19 -10.06 -0.94
CA PHE A 106 -9.49 -8.66 -1.26
C PHE A 106 -9.58 -7.71 -0.04
N HIS A 107 -8.93 -8.08 1.06
CA HIS A 107 -8.72 -7.19 2.19
C HIS A 107 -7.60 -6.22 1.84
N SER A 108 -7.47 -5.14 2.61
CA SER A 108 -6.25 -4.34 2.60
C SER A 108 -5.49 -4.54 3.89
N SER A 109 -4.19 -4.30 3.84
CA SER A 109 -3.33 -4.32 5.01
C SER A 109 -2.44 -3.09 5.09
N VAL A 110 -2.14 -2.68 6.31
CA VAL A 110 -1.23 -1.57 6.60
C VAL A 110 -0.30 -1.94 7.75
N LYS A 111 0.96 -1.49 7.67
CA LYS A 111 1.97 -1.70 8.72
C LYS A 111 2.19 -0.42 9.51
N ASN A 112 2.22 -0.52 10.83
CA ASN A 112 2.68 0.56 11.70
C ASN A 112 3.59 0.00 12.82
N GLY A 113 4.88 0.33 12.75
CA GLY A 113 5.90 -0.26 13.61
C GLY A 113 5.96 -1.78 13.47
N ASN A 114 5.81 -2.48 14.59
CA ASN A 114 5.78 -3.95 14.69
C ASN A 114 4.38 -4.55 14.58
N HIS A 115 3.41 -3.76 14.09
CA HIS A 115 2.03 -4.18 13.94
C HIS A 115 1.62 -4.18 12.46
N VAL A 116 0.86 -5.19 12.07
CA VAL A 116 0.16 -5.25 10.78
C VAL A 116 -1.33 -5.25 11.05
N TYR A 117 -2.08 -4.47 10.28
CA TYR A 117 -3.53 -4.40 10.40
C TYR A 117 -4.17 -4.99 9.15
N ILE A 118 -5.14 -5.89 9.32
CA ILE A 118 -5.96 -6.46 8.25
C ILE A 118 -7.34 -5.82 8.31
N ILE A 119 -7.79 -5.28 7.19
CA ILE A 119 -8.96 -4.39 7.13
C ILE A 119 -9.94 -4.94 6.09
N GLY A 120 -11.16 -5.24 6.55
CA GLY A 120 -12.26 -5.69 5.72
C GLY A 120 -11.95 -6.92 4.88
N GLY A 121 -12.43 -6.94 3.64
CA GLY A 121 -12.26 -8.04 2.70
C GLY A 121 -13.51 -8.89 2.54
N TRP A 122 -13.36 -10.05 1.91
CA TRP A 122 -14.48 -10.88 1.47
C TRP A 122 -14.16 -12.37 1.61
N SER A 123 -15.19 -13.17 1.90
CA SER A 123 -15.09 -14.63 1.82
C SER A 123 -16.40 -15.24 1.36
N LYS A 124 -16.32 -16.36 0.65
CA LYS A 124 -17.47 -17.19 0.29
C LYS A 124 -17.85 -18.03 1.51
N ASN A 125 -19.10 -17.96 1.98
CA ASN A 125 -19.52 -18.84 3.07
C ASN A 125 -19.77 -20.25 2.52
N ASN A 126 -19.15 -21.24 3.15
CA ASN A 126 -19.41 -22.65 2.89
C ASN A 126 -20.55 -23.22 3.76
N ILE A 127 -21.47 -22.38 4.25
CA ILE A 127 -22.60 -22.89 5.05
C ILE A 127 -23.60 -23.56 4.09
N THR A 128 -23.41 -24.86 3.88
CA THR A 128 -24.35 -25.80 3.26
C THR A 128 -25.50 -26.12 4.19
N LEU A 129 -26.17 -25.08 4.73
CA LEU A 129 -27.52 -25.26 5.24
C LEU A 129 -28.45 -25.19 4.03
N ILE A 130 -28.85 -26.39 3.60
CA ILE A 130 -29.96 -26.73 2.72
C ILE A 130 -30.91 -25.52 2.51
N ASN A 131 -30.84 -24.92 1.32
CA ASN A 131 -31.74 -23.89 0.78
C ASN A 131 -31.46 -22.38 1.03
N SER A 132 -30.21 -21.94 1.22
CA SER A 132 -29.87 -20.52 1.02
C SER A 132 -28.83 -20.36 -0.08
N GLU A 133 -29.10 -19.46 -1.03
CA GLU A 133 -28.18 -18.95 -2.05
C GLU A 133 -26.79 -18.66 -1.44
N GLU A 134 -25.73 -18.81 -2.22
CA GLU A 134 -24.33 -18.70 -1.79
C GLU A 134 -24.04 -17.36 -1.09
N ASN A 135 -24.28 -17.26 0.21
CA ASN A 135 -24.11 -16.00 0.93
C ASN A 135 -22.62 -15.70 1.06
N ALA A 136 -22.13 -14.71 0.34
CA ALA A 136 -20.82 -14.12 0.59
C ALA A 136 -20.84 -13.29 1.88
N THR A 137 -19.72 -13.27 2.61
CA THR A 137 -19.51 -12.32 3.72
C THR A 137 -18.53 -11.24 3.31
N ILE A 138 -19.00 -9.99 3.36
CA ILE A 138 -18.15 -8.80 3.29
C ILE A 138 -17.80 -8.39 4.72
N TYR A 139 -16.52 -8.30 5.01
CA TYR A 139 -16.02 -7.96 6.33
C TYR A 139 -15.82 -6.45 6.46
N GLY A 140 -16.14 -5.92 7.64
CA GLY A 140 -15.78 -4.56 8.08
C GLY A 140 -14.90 -4.55 9.32
N ASP A 141 -14.48 -5.73 9.78
CA ASP A 141 -13.59 -5.87 10.92
C ASP A 141 -12.18 -5.36 10.61
N VAL A 142 -11.47 -5.04 11.69
CA VAL A 142 -10.06 -4.70 11.69
C VAL A 142 -9.35 -5.57 12.71
N TRP A 143 -8.35 -6.29 12.24
CA TRP A 143 -7.51 -7.17 13.04
C TRP A 143 -6.09 -6.63 13.10
N LYS A 144 -5.41 -6.85 14.22
CA LYS A 144 -4.02 -6.46 14.43
C LYS A 144 -3.18 -7.71 14.67
N LEU A 145 -2.13 -7.90 13.89
CA LEU A 145 -1.05 -8.81 14.22
C LEU A 145 0.07 -8.03 14.89
N SER A 146 0.48 -8.44 16.08
CA SER A 146 1.60 -7.84 16.81
C SER A 146 2.79 -8.79 16.79
N LEU A 147 3.96 -8.29 16.36
CA LEU A 147 5.23 -8.98 16.58
C LEU A 147 5.75 -8.60 17.97
N ILE A 148 5.75 -9.57 18.89
CA ILE A 148 6.32 -9.45 20.23
C ILE A 148 7.66 -10.18 20.23
N ILE A 149 8.70 -9.45 20.61
CA ILE A 149 10.06 -9.98 20.76
C ILE A 149 10.32 -10.11 22.25
N ASN A 150 10.63 -11.32 22.71
CA ASN A 150 11.01 -11.62 24.08
C ASN A 150 12.30 -12.43 24.06
N GLU A 151 13.41 -11.78 24.44
CA GLU A 151 14.76 -12.32 24.27
C GLU A 151 14.98 -12.73 22.80
N ASP A 152 15.32 -14.00 22.55
CA ASP A 152 15.53 -14.55 21.21
C ASP A 152 14.24 -15.12 20.57
N LYS A 153 13.11 -15.07 21.28
CA LYS A 153 11.83 -15.62 20.81
C LYS A 153 10.94 -14.53 20.22
N LYS A 154 10.30 -14.86 19.10
CA LYS A 154 9.38 -14.00 18.37
C LYS A 154 8.00 -14.63 18.35
N PHE A 155 7.00 -13.85 18.74
CA PHE A 155 5.59 -14.26 18.76
C PHE A 155 4.76 -13.34 17.89
N TYR A 156 3.89 -13.91 17.10
CA TYR A 156 2.95 -13.20 16.24
C TYR A 156 1.54 -13.41 16.80
N ILE A 157 0.96 -12.37 17.39
CA ILE A 157 -0.30 -12.48 18.13
C ILE A 157 -1.38 -11.65 17.46
N TRP A 158 -2.51 -12.29 17.17
CA TRP A 158 -3.71 -11.62 16.68
C TRP A 158 -4.47 -10.95 17.82
N THR A 159 -5.02 -9.78 17.53
CA THR A 159 -5.96 -9.08 18.40
C THR A 159 -7.08 -8.51 17.56
N ARG A 160 -8.33 -8.79 17.95
CA ARG A 160 -9.49 -8.13 17.35
C ARG A 160 -9.53 -6.69 17.86
N THR A 161 -9.38 -5.72 16.96
CA THR A 161 -9.44 -4.32 17.37
C THR A 161 -10.90 -3.89 17.61
N LEU A 162 -11.08 -2.86 18.44
CA LEU A 162 -12.37 -2.19 18.63
C LEU A 162 -12.80 -1.39 17.40
N SER A 163 -11.85 -1.10 16.49
CA SER A 163 -12.10 -0.34 15.27
C SER A 163 -12.74 -1.22 14.19
N ASN A 164 -13.60 -0.59 13.40
CA ASN A 164 -14.30 -1.20 12.28
C ASN A 164 -14.45 -0.19 11.16
N LEU A 165 -14.50 -0.67 9.92
CA LEU A 165 -15.06 0.11 8.83
C LEU A 165 -16.53 0.39 9.13
N LYS A 166 -16.96 1.64 8.92
CA LYS A 166 -18.37 2.01 9.04
C LYS A 166 -19.21 1.34 7.96
N MET A 167 -18.59 1.12 6.81
CA MET A 167 -19.14 0.40 5.68
C MET A 167 -18.19 -0.74 5.32
N PRO A 168 -18.56 -2.00 5.61
CA PRO A 168 -17.84 -3.18 5.16
C PRO A 168 -17.62 -3.14 3.65
N LEU A 169 -16.42 -3.49 3.20
CA LEU A 169 -16.07 -3.50 1.80
C LEU A 169 -14.83 -4.35 1.53
N PHE A 170 -14.62 -4.67 0.25
CA PHE A 170 -13.51 -5.47 -0.26
C PHE A 170 -12.95 -4.81 -1.53
N PHE A 171 -11.81 -5.25 -2.08
CA PHE A 171 -11.16 -4.63 -3.24
C PHE A 171 -10.73 -3.16 -3.04
N HIS A 172 -10.43 -2.79 -1.80
CA HIS A 172 -10.07 -1.42 -1.44
C HIS A 172 -8.58 -1.26 -1.19
N THR A 173 -8.16 -0.01 -1.11
CA THR A 173 -6.82 0.35 -0.64
C THR A 173 -6.91 1.03 0.71
N SER A 174 -5.86 0.84 1.52
CA SER A 174 -5.70 1.55 2.79
C SER A 174 -4.30 2.12 2.93
N ALA A 175 -4.21 3.28 3.57
CA ALA A 175 -2.96 3.91 3.97
C ALA A 175 -3.03 4.30 5.45
N ILE A 176 -1.88 4.32 6.13
CA ILE A 176 -1.79 4.65 7.56
C ILE A 176 -0.84 5.81 7.78
N THR A 177 -1.22 6.76 8.63
CA THR A 177 -0.32 7.82 9.09
C THR A 177 0.61 7.29 10.18
N PRO A 178 1.78 7.91 10.41
CA PRO A 178 2.69 7.52 11.49
C PRO A 178 2.01 7.44 12.87
N GLU A 179 0.98 8.26 13.08
CA GLU A 179 0.26 8.36 14.36
C GLU A 179 -0.88 7.35 14.48
N GLY A 180 -1.12 6.56 13.44
CA GLY A 180 -2.04 5.44 13.46
C GLY A 180 -3.48 5.78 13.06
N CYS A 181 -3.68 6.84 12.27
CA CYS A 181 -4.95 7.01 11.56
C CYS A 181 -4.89 6.24 10.24
N VAL A 182 -5.83 5.32 10.05
CA VAL A 182 -5.98 4.57 8.80
C VAL A 182 -7.01 5.26 7.93
N TYR A 183 -6.71 5.40 6.65
CA TYR A 183 -7.59 5.88 5.60
C TYR A 183 -7.83 4.75 4.61
N THR A 184 -9.10 4.47 4.33
CA THR A 184 -9.54 3.42 3.40
C THR A 184 -10.38 4.05 2.29
N PHE A 185 -10.03 3.76 1.03
CA PHE A 185 -10.68 4.33 -0.14
C PHE A 185 -10.96 3.26 -1.21
N GLY A 186 -12.03 3.47 -1.97
CA GLY A 186 -12.40 2.59 -3.08
C GLY A 186 -13.15 1.33 -2.61
N GLY A 187 -13.00 0.26 -3.39
CA GLY A 187 -13.57 -1.05 -3.11
C GLY A 187 -15.06 -1.19 -3.46
N CYS A 188 -15.58 -2.37 -3.19
CA CYS A 188 -16.95 -2.79 -3.47
C CYS A 188 -17.69 -3.07 -2.16
N ILE A 189 -18.95 -2.62 -2.08
CA ILE A 189 -19.80 -2.76 -0.88
C ILE A 189 -20.86 -3.86 -1.03
N ASP A 190 -21.00 -4.39 -2.23
CA ASP A 190 -21.89 -5.49 -2.56
C ASP A 190 -21.15 -6.52 -3.39
N ALA A 191 -21.33 -7.80 -3.05
CA ALA A 191 -20.61 -8.90 -3.67
C ALA A 191 -21.25 -9.33 -4.99
N GLU A 192 -22.57 -9.19 -5.11
CA GLU A 192 -23.33 -9.63 -6.29
C GLU A 192 -23.20 -8.62 -7.44
N SER A 193 -23.52 -7.35 -7.19
CA SER A 193 -23.43 -6.29 -8.20
C SER A 193 -22.02 -5.71 -8.36
N MET A 194 -21.08 -6.08 -7.49
CA MET A 194 -19.77 -5.45 -7.37
C MET A 194 -19.83 -3.93 -7.22
N TYR A 195 -20.86 -3.40 -6.55
CA TYR A 195 -21.12 -1.97 -6.48
C TYR A 195 -19.93 -1.18 -5.88
N PRO A 196 -19.29 -0.29 -6.65
CA PRO A 196 -18.08 0.40 -6.21
C PRO A 196 -18.40 1.54 -5.23
N SER A 197 -17.46 1.82 -4.33
CA SER A 197 -17.51 2.97 -3.42
C SER A 197 -16.45 4.01 -3.77
N ASN A 198 -16.85 5.28 -3.72
CA ASN A 198 -15.93 6.43 -3.74
C ASN A 198 -15.81 7.09 -2.36
N LYS A 199 -16.29 6.45 -1.30
CA LYS A 199 -16.30 7.02 0.05
C LYS A 199 -14.96 6.77 0.73
N LEU A 200 -14.33 7.85 1.19
CA LEU A 200 -13.19 7.77 2.09
C LEU A 200 -13.67 7.46 3.50
N GLN A 201 -13.16 6.38 4.08
CA GLN A 201 -13.36 6.03 5.49
C GLN A 201 -12.06 6.26 6.25
N ARG A 202 -12.16 6.64 7.53
CA ARG A 202 -11.00 6.70 8.41
C ARG A 202 -11.31 6.22 9.82
N PHE A 203 -10.34 5.62 10.46
CA PHE A 203 -10.42 5.19 11.86
C PHE A 203 -9.02 5.19 12.49
N TRP A 204 -8.97 5.27 13.82
CA TRP A 204 -7.72 5.20 14.57
C TRP A 204 -7.46 3.75 15.00
N VAL A 205 -6.24 3.25 14.81
CA VAL A 205 -5.82 1.92 15.32
C VAL A 205 -5.14 2.00 16.69
N GLN A 206 -4.78 3.21 17.10
CA GLN A 206 -4.29 3.55 18.44
C GLN A 206 -4.83 4.94 18.82
N PRO A 207 -5.01 5.24 20.11
CA PRO A 207 -5.44 6.58 20.52
C PRO A 207 -4.48 7.65 19.99
N PRO A 208 -4.98 8.71 19.32
CA PRO A 208 -4.15 9.81 18.90
C PRO A 208 -3.53 10.51 20.10
N GLU A 209 -2.36 11.11 19.90
CA GLU A 209 -1.74 11.90 20.95
C GLU A 209 -2.63 13.10 21.35
N LEU A 210 -2.59 13.47 22.63
CA LEU A 210 -3.39 14.60 23.12
C LEU A 210 -3.10 15.90 22.36
N LYS A 211 -1.85 16.11 21.93
CA LYS A 211 -1.45 17.26 21.10
C LYS A 211 -2.21 17.28 19.77
N GLN A 212 -2.43 16.12 19.15
CA GLN A 212 -3.17 16.00 17.89
C GLN A 212 -4.65 16.27 18.12
N ILE A 213 -5.23 15.69 19.18
CA ILE A 213 -6.63 15.93 19.54
C ILE A 213 -6.86 17.44 19.77
N ALA A 214 -5.96 18.09 20.52
CA ALA A 214 -6.01 19.53 20.77
C ALA A 214 -5.89 20.34 19.47
N ALA A 215 -4.93 20.00 18.61
CA ALA A 215 -4.75 20.63 17.31
C ALA A 215 -5.98 20.48 16.42
N PHE A 216 -6.54 19.27 16.29
CA PHE A 216 -7.78 19.03 15.55
C PHE A 216 -8.95 19.86 16.10
N LYS A 217 -9.08 19.93 17.43
CA LYS A 217 -10.16 20.70 18.06
C LYS A 217 -9.99 22.22 17.85
N LEU A 218 -8.76 22.72 17.85
CA LEU A 218 -8.46 24.11 17.50
C LEU A 218 -8.74 24.39 16.02
N LEU A 219 -8.34 23.49 15.12
CA LEU A 219 -8.57 23.61 13.68
C LEU A 219 -10.07 23.64 13.34
N ILE A 220 -10.87 22.74 13.92
CA ILE A 220 -12.33 22.70 13.72
C ILE A 220 -12.99 23.98 14.26
N LYS A 221 -12.47 24.57 15.33
CA LYS A 221 -12.97 25.86 15.84
C LYS A 221 -12.59 27.04 14.95
N ASN A 222 -11.51 26.91 14.17
CA ASN A 222 -10.94 27.97 13.35
C ASN A 222 -10.90 27.56 11.87
N THR A 223 -12.00 27.05 11.33
CA THR A 223 -12.08 26.57 9.94
C THR A 223 -11.66 27.61 8.90
N HIS A 224 -11.90 28.89 9.18
CA HIS A 224 -11.45 30.01 8.33
C HIS A 224 -9.92 30.00 8.08
N LEU A 225 -9.12 29.59 9.08
CA LEU A 225 -7.66 29.47 8.92
C LEU A 225 -7.29 28.35 7.92
N ILE A 226 -8.08 27.27 7.89
CA ILE A 226 -7.88 26.16 6.95
C ILE A 226 -8.19 26.65 5.52
N GLU A 227 -9.29 27.37 5.34
CA GLU A 227 -9.68 27.91 4.04
C GLU A 227 -8.65 28.93 3.52
N GLU A 228 -8.16 29.82 4.38
CA GLU A 228 -7.09 30.76 4.02
C GLU A 228 -5.81 30.03 3.64
N PHE A 229 -5.41 29.02 4.40
CA PHE A 229 -4.24 28.21 4.09
C PHE A 229 -4.39 27.51 2.74
N GLN A 230 -5.53 26.84 2.49
CA GLN A 230 -5.81 26.18 1.21
C GLN A 230 -5.75 27.16 0.04
N LYS A 231 -6.34 28.35 0.18
CA LYS A 231 -6.28 29.40 -0.86
C LYS A 231 -4.84 29.82 -1.15
N ARG A 232 -4.01 29.99 -0.10
CA ARG A 232 -2.59 30.33 -0.24
C ARG A 232 -1.80 29.21 -0.94
N GLU A 233 -2.00 27.96 -0.55
CA GLU A 233 -1.26 26.84 -1.16
C GLU A 233 -1.69 26.60 -2.61
N VAL A 234 -2.99 26.68 -2.93
CA VAL A 234 -3.47 26.62 -4.32
C VAL A 234 -2.87 27.74 -5.16
N LYS A 235 -2.78 28.96 -4.62
CA LYS A 235 -2.12 30.08 -5.31
C LYS A 235 -0.65 29.78 -5.57
N ARG A 236 0.09 29.31 -4.55
CA ARG A 236 1.51 28.95 -4.66
C ARG A 236 1.76 27.85 -5.70
N LEU A 237 0.90 26.82 -5.73
CA LEU A 237 1.01 25.74 -6.71
C LEU A 237 0.75 26.22 -8.14
N ARG A 238 -0.23 27.12 -8.34
CA ARG A 238 -0.48 27.73 -9.64
C ARG A 238 0.71 28.56 -10.13
N GLU A 239 1.29 29.39 -9.27
CA GLU A 239 2.47 30.19 -9.59
C GLU A 239 3.65 29.29 -10.01
N LYS A 240 3.89 28.18 -9.30
CA LYS A 240 4.92 27.20 -9.69
C LYS A 240 4.63 26.52 -11.03
N MET A 241 3.38 26.18 -11.31
CA MET A 241 3.00 25.59 -12.60
C MET A 241 3.20 26.57 -13.76
N GLU A 242 2.88 27.85 -13.55
CA GLU A 242 3.11 28.91 -14.54
C GLU A 242 4.61 29.13 -14.80
N GLU A 243 5.43 29.15 -13.74
CA GLU A 243 6.88 29.26 -13.85
C GLU A 243 7.46 28.10 -14.67
N GLN A 244 7.08 26.86 -14.36
CA GLN A 244 7.49 25.66 -15.12
C GLN A 244 7.06 25.72 -16.59
N HIS A 245 5.84 26.17 -16.86
CA HIS A 245 5.34 26.33 -18.23
C HIS A 245 6.15 27.35 -19.01
N ASN A 246 6.50 28.48 -18.40
CA ASN A 246 7.31 29.53 -19.01
C ASN A 246 8.74 29.06 -19.29
N THR A 247 9.39 28.38 -18.35
CA THR A 247 10.73 27.80 -18.54
C THR A 247 10.72 26.78 -19.68
N THR A 248 9.71 25.91 -19.73
CA THR A 248 9.56 24.91 -20.80
C THR A 248 9.41 25.57 -22.17
N ASN A 249 8.65 26.66 -22.27
CA ASN A 249 8.46 27.38 -23.53
C ASN A 249 9.72 28.15 -23.95
N GLN A 250 10.48 28.71 -23.01
CA GLN A 250 11.77 29.37 -23.29
C GLN A 250 12.79 28.37 -23.85
N LEU A 251 12.93 27.19 -23.23
CA LEU A 251 13.81 26.13 -23.73
C LEU A 251 13.41 25.65 -25.13
N LYS A 252 12.11 25.49 -25.38
CA LYS A 252 11.60 25.13 -26.72
C LYS A 252 11.91 26.19 -27.77
N ASN A 253 11.91 27.47 -27.40
CA ASN A 253 12.19 28.57 -28.31
C ASN A 253 13.70 28.72 -28.58
N SER A 254 14.56 28.61 -27.56
CA SER A 254 16.01 28.66 -27.74
C SER A 254 16.53 27.48 -28.60
N MET A 255 15.96 26.29 -28.44
CA MET A 255 16.29 25.15 -29.30
C MET A 255 15.79 25.31 -30.75
N LYS A 256 14.66 26.00 -30.97
CA LYS A 256 14.19 26.33 -32.33
C LYS A 256 15.06 27.38 -33.01
N GLU A 257 15.59 28.33 -32.24
CA GLU A 257 16.53 29.34 -32.74
C GLU A 257 17.89 28.71 -33.08
N ASN A 258 18.42 27.81 -32.24
CA ASN A 258 19.65 27.05 -32.52
C ASN A 258 19.51 26.07 -33.71
N LYS A 259 18.29 25.59 -34.02
CA LYS A 259 18.01 24.77 -35.22
C LYS A 259 18.13 25.51 -36.54
N SER A 260 18.20 26.85 -36.53
CA SER A 260 18.41 27.61 -37.76
C SER A 260 19.86 27.58 -38.27
N GLU A 261 20.79 26.97 -37.52
CA GLU A 261 22.23 26.95 -37.87
C GLU A 261 22.86 25.54 -38.08
N GLU A 262 22.24 24.42 -37.68
CA GLU A 262 22.82 23.06 -37.95
C GLU A 262 21.77 21.97 -38.31
N ASN A 263 22.04 21.19 -39.35
CA ASN A 263 21.21 20.08 -39.84
C ASN A 263 21.35 18.82 -38.97
N PHE A 264 20.39 18.55 -38.07
CA PHE A 264 20.29 17.29 -37.30
C PHE A 264 18.89 16.66 -37.40
N GLN A 265 18.80 15.31 -37.31
CA GLN A 265 17.59 14.51 -37.50
C GLN A 265 16.69 14.48 -36.23
N GLU A 266 15.37 14.34 -36.41
CA GLU A 266 14.33 14.42 -35.35
C GLU A 266 14.51 13.48 -34.14
N GLY A 267 15.25 12.36 -34.27
CA GLY A 267 15.44 11.38 -33.20
C GLY A 267 16.37 11.83 -32.07
N ASP A 268 17.42 12.59 -32.38
CA ASP A 268 18.40 13.07 -31.39
C ASP A 268 17.81 14.19 -30.49
N ILE A 269 16.70 14.79 -30.94
CA ILE A 269 15.99 15.88 -30.25
C ILE A 269 15.17 15.37 -29.06
N GLU A 270 14.57 14.17 -29.15
CA GLU A 270 13.75 13.65 -28.05
C GLU A 270 14.60 13.16 -26.88
N GLU A 271 15.78 12.57 -27.13
CA GLU A 271 16.71 12.15 -26.08
C GLU A 271 17.34 13.33 -25.33
N GLY A 272 17.82 14.36 -26.05
CA GLY A 272 18.39 15.56 -25.42
C GLY A 272 17.35 16.36 -24.61
N LEU A 273 16.10 16.43 -25.10
CA LEU A 273 14.99 17.04 -24.35
C LEU A 273 14.71 16.30 -23.04
N HIS A 274 14.82 14.96 -23.06
CA HIS A 274 14.56 14.13 -21.90
C HIS A 274 15.67 14.26 -20.84
N GLU A 275 16.94 14.29 -21.24
CA GLU A 275 18.08 14.46 -20.32
C GLU A 275 18.10 15.85 -19.64
N GLU A 276 17.86 16.92 -20.40
CA GLU A 276 17.88 18.28 -19.86
C GLU A 276 16.66 18.56 -18.95
N ILE A 277 15.49 17.99 -19.28
CA ILE A 277 14.31 18.01 -18.40
C ILE A 277 14.57 17.20 -17.13
N GLU A 278 15.17 16.01 -17.23
CA GLU A 278 15.53 15.20 -16.05
C GLU A 278 16.52 15.91 -15.13
N GLN A 279 17.55 16.56 -15.68
CA GLN A 279 18.54 17.26 -14.89
C GLN A 279 17.93 18.46 -14.14
N ASN A 280 17.09 19.24 -14.80
CA ASN A 280 16.35 20.34 -14.17
C ASN A 280 15.34 19.84 -13.12
N LEU A 281 14.68 18.70 -13.35
CA LEU A 281 13.80 18.07 -12.36
C LEU A 281 14.57 17.57 -11.13
N ARG A 282 15.78 17.01 -11.30
CA ARG A 282 16.66 16.60 -10.19
C ARG A 282 17.10 17.80 -9.35
N GLU A 283 17.46 18.91 -9.98
CA GLU A 283 17.83 20.14 -9.26
C GLU A 283 16.65 20.74 -8.48
N LEU A 284 15.44 20.72 -9.06
CA LEU A 284 14.23 21.15 -8.37
C LEU A 284 13.92 20.29 -7.14
N LEU A 285 14.12 18.97 -7.24
CA LEU A 285 13.89 18.01 -6.15
C LEU A 285 14.99 18.02 -5.08
N GLN A 286 16.20 18.51 -5.39
CA GLN A 286 17.29 18.70 -4.42
C GLN A 286 17.11 19.93 -3.51
N THR A 287 16.13 20.79 -3.78
CA THR A 287 15.74 21.84 -2.83
C THR A 287 15.14 21.18 -1.58
N LYS A 288 15.99 21.02 -0.54
CA LYS A 288 15.64 20.35 0.73
C LYS A 288 14.23 20.74 1.19
N PRO A 289 13.37 19.78 1.57
CA PRO A 289 12.20 20.12 2.34
C PRO A 289 12.66 20.75 3.66
N SER A 290 12.40 22.05 3.78
CA SER A 290 12.43 22.74 5.06
C SER A 290 11.50 21.94 5.99
N ARG A 291 12.08 21.32 7.03
CA ARG A 291 11.41 20.52 8.08
C ARG A 291 9.89 20.51 7.95
N MET A 292 9.37 19.51 7.23
CA MET A 292 7.94 19.26 7.13
C MET A 292 7.43 18.81 8.50
N PHE A 293 6.67 19.68 9.17
CA PHE A 293 5.66 19.21 10.09
C PHE A 293 4.65 18.42 9.26
N CYS A 294 4.65 17.11 9.47
CA CYS A 294 3.66 16.22 8.88
C CYS A 294 2.29 16.63 9.42
N GLY A 295 1.41 17.04 8.52
CA GLY A 295 -0.01 17.15 8.75
C GLY A 295 -0.69 16.88 7.43
N TYR A 296 -1.44 15.78 7.35
CA TYR A 296 -2.81 15.63 6.81
C TYR A 296 -3.26 14.18 7.02
#